data_AF-A0A674ENM7-F1
#
_entry.id   AF-A0A674ENM7-F1
#
_cell.length_a   1.000
_cell.length_b   1.000
_cell.length_c   1.000
_cell.angle_alpha   90.00
_cell.angle_beta   90.00
_cell.angle_gamma   90.00
#
_symmetry.space_group_name_H-M   'P 1'
#
loop_
_entity.id
_entity.type
_entity.pdbx_description
1 polymer ?
#
loop_
_entity_poly.entity_id
_entity_poly.type
_entity_poly.pdbx_seq_one_letter_code
_entity_poly.pdbx_strand_id
1 'polypeptide(L)'
;MDILTRYLSLCPNNGSRCPQSGKAGCLAPAYPFFGLVDISYCNMFLNIQRGLLTSTVCNQWRDATRQASYHEYAYSSRDDYEVKVHGYDEFCKAVSERKGKDIFAYFSGDKDAQGMSWCPDCVEAEPVVRGEMSHLPEGSVFIYCQVGERPYWKDPNNKFKKTLKLSGVPTLIRYGTPQKLVEEECFKADLVRMMFTED
;
A
#
# COMPACT_ATOMS: atom_id res chain seq x y z
N MET A 1 -5.04 -2.19 -10.40
CA MET A 1 -5.37 -0.94 -11.12
C MET A 1 -4.52 0.17 -10.51
N ASP A 2 -3.56 0.65 -11.30
CA ASP A 2 -2.44 1.47 -10.84
C ASP A 2 -2.84 2.83 -10.26
N ILE A 3 -2.06 3.24 -9.26
CA ILE A 3 -2.06 4.53 -8.56
C ILE A 3 -2.03 5.73 -9.53
N LEU A 4 -1.56 5.53 -10.76
CA LEU A 4 -1.50 6.54 -11.82
C LEU A 4 -2.88 7.01 -12.29
N THR A 5 -3.94 6.19 -12.18
CA THR A 5 -5.26 6.58 -12.71
C THR A 5 -6.02 7.54 -11.78
N ARG A 6 -5.66 7.63 -10.49
CA ARG A 6 -6.27 8.58 -9.54
C ARG A 6 -5.66 9.98 -9.56
N TYR A 7 -4.48 10.17 -10.18
CA TYR A 7 -3.84 11.49 -10.22
C TYR A 7 -4.43 12.42 -11.28
N LEU A 8 -5.15 11.90 -12.28
CA LEU A 8 -5.81 12.71 -13.30
C LEU A 8 -7.08 13.43 -12.81
N SER A 9 -7.57 13.14 -11.60
CA SER A 9 -8.77 13.78 -11.03
C SER A 9 -8.50 14.92 -10.04
N LEU A 10 -7.23 15.28 -9.78
CA LEU A 10 -6.88 16.36 -8.84
C LEU A 10 -6.42 17.66 -9.52
N CYS A 11 -6.55 17.78 -10.85
CA CYS A 11 -6.47 19.08 -11.48
C CYS A 11 -7.78 19.85 -11.19
N PRO A 12 -7.75 20.99 -10.48
CA PRO A 12 -8.94 21.78 -10.25
C PRO A 12 -9.52 22.22 -11.60
N ASN A 13 -10.79 21.89 -11.83
CA ASN A 13 -11.63 22.55 -12.82
C ASN A 13 -11.64 24.06 -12.50
N ASN A 14 -10.74 24.82 -13.10
CA ASN A 14 -10.91 26.27 -13.14
C ASN A 14 -10.85 26.71 -14.60
N GLY A 15 -12.05 26.90 -15.15
CA GLY A 15 -12.26 27.36 -16.50
C GLY A 15 -11.52 28.67 -16.74
N SER A 16 -10.47 28.61 -17.54
CA SER A 16 -9.96 29.76 -18.26
C SER A 16 -9.52 29.29 -19.65
N ARG A 17 -10.18 29.86 -20.65
CA ARG A 17 -9.95 29.65 -22.08
C ARG A 17 -8.46 29.72 -22.41
N CYS A 18 -7.93 28.67 -23.04
CA CYS A 18 -6.66 28.78 -23.78
C CYS A 18 -6.82 29.87 -24.85
N PRO A 19 -5.97 30.91 -24.89
CA PRO A 19 -5.97 31.87 -25.99
C PRO A 19 -5.49 31.16 -27.26
N GLN A 20 -6.27 31.27 -28.34
CA GLN A 20 -5.82 30.95 -29.68
C GLN A 20 -4.80 32.01 -30.13
N SER A 21 -3.53 31.63 -30.28
CA SER A 21 -2.65 32.26 -31.27
C SER A 21 -1.39 31.41 -31.55
N GLY A 22 -1.26 31.00 -32.81
CA GLY A 22 -0.01 31.12 -33.56
C GLY A 22 1.16 30.17 -33.27
N LYS A 23 1.12 28.99 -33.88
CA LYS A 23 2.24 28.26 -34.53
C LYS A 23 3.60 28.17 -33.80
N ALA A 24 3.84 27.03 -33.16
CA ALA A 24 4.99 26.17 -33.43
C ALA A 24 4.62 24.74 -32.98
N GLY A 25 4.56 23.80 -33.91
CA GLY A 25 4.16 22.42 -33.63
C GLY A 25 5.23 21.68 -32.82
N CYS A 26 4.91 21.35 -31.58
CA CYS A 26 5.56 20.24 -30.89
C CYS A 26 4.75 18.98 -31.21
N LEU A 27 5.22 18.23 -32.21
CA LEU A 27 4.84 16.84 -32.41
C LEU A 27 5.14 16.11 -31.10
N ALA A 28 4.08 15.64 -30.41
CA ALA A 28 4.26 14.64 -29.38
C ALA A 28 4.84 13.38 -30.04
N PRO A 29 6.00 12.85 -29.61
CA PRO A 29 6.39 11.53 -30.05
C PRO A 29 5.47 10.53 -29.37
N ALA A 30 4.57 9.94 -30.16
CA ALA A 30 3.99 8.65 -29.84
C ALA A 30 5.13 7.63 -29.89
N TYR A 31 5.44 6.94 -28.77
CA TYR A 31 6.10 5.62 -28.74
C TYR A 31 6.15 5.05 -27.30
N PRO A 32 6.41 3.74 -27.12
CA PRO A 32 5.52 2.81 -26.45
C PRO A 32 6.05 2.30 -25.09
N PHE A 33 5.25 1.43 -24.46
CA PHE A 33 5.67 0.38 -23.51
C PHE A 33 7.17 0.04 -23.59
N PHE A 34 7.92 0.22 -22.49
CA PHE A 34 8.85 -0.75 -21.88
C PHE A 34 9.48 -0.15 -20.61
N GLY A 35 9.91 -1.05 -19.72
CA GLY A 35 10.22 -0.82 -18.30
C GLY A 35 11.31 0.21 -17.95
N LEU A 36 11.27 0.58 -16.67
CA LEU A 36 12.34 1.23 -15.89
C LEU A 36 12.97 2.45 -16.58
N VAL A 37 12.33 3.61 -16.39
CA VAL A 37 12.99 4.89 -16.65
C VAL A 37 13.93 5.17 -15.48
N ASP A 38 15.19 4.84 -15.68
CA ASP A 38 16.33 5.20 -14.87
C ASP A 38 16.25 6.70 -14.48
N ILE A 39 16.25 7.01 -13.18
CA ILE A 39 16.14 8.39 -12.62
C ILE A 39 17.19 9.34 -13.22
N SER A 40 18.28 8.79 -13.76
CA SER A 40 19.33 9.53 -14.46
C SER A 40 18.84 10.20 -15.76
N TYR A 41 17.95 9.57 -16.53
CA TYR A 41 17.49 10.11 -17.82
C TYR A 41 16.52 11.30 -17.67
N CYS A 42 15.69 11.32 -16.62
CA CYS A 42 14.90 12.50 -16.27
C CYS A 42 15.80 13.70 -15.89
N ASN A 43 16.91 13.44 -15.18
CA ASN A 43 17.84 14.50 -14.80
C ASN A 43 18.60 15.12 -15.99
N MET A 44 18.79 14.37 -17.09
CA MET A 44 19.44 14.90 -18.29
C MET A 44 18.50 15.79 -19.12
N PHE A 45 17.22 15.41 -19.27
CA PHE A 45 16.22 16.24 -19.95
C PHE A 45 15.90 17.54 -19.18
N LEU A 46 16.01 17.53 -17.85
CA LEU A 46 15.87 18.71 -17.00
C LEU A 46 16.99 19.75 -17.18
N ASN A 47 18.16 19.37 -17.71
CA ASN A 47 19.27 20.31 -17.90
C ASN A 47 19.19 21.10 -19.21
N ILE A 48 18.45 20.64 -20.21
CA ILE A 48 18.32 21.33 -21.50
C ILE A 48 17.25 22.43 -21.46
N GLN A 49 16.30 22.38 -20.52
CA GLN A 49 15.30 23.46 -20.33
C GLN A 49 15.61 24.42 -19.17
N ARG A 50 16.79 24.34 -18.54
CA ARG A 50 17.21 25.25 -17.46
C ARG A 50 17.42 26.71 -17.90
N GLY A 51 17.42 26.98 -19.20
CA GLY A 51 17.73 28.30 -19.74
C GLY A 51 16.55 29.26 -19.95
N LEU A 52 15.28 28.82 -19.94
CA LEU A 52 14.22 29.65 -20.55
C LEU A 52 12.83 29.63 -19.88
N LEU A 53 12.67 29.19 -18.64
CA LEU A 53 11.35 29.28 -17.96
C LEU A 53 11.49 29.67 -16.48
N THR A 54 11.38 30.97 -16.18
CA THR A 54 11.13 31.51 -14.83
C THR A 54 9.64 31.49 -14.48
N SER A 55 8.90 30.48 -14.93
CA SER A 55 7.46 30.42 -14.71
C SER A 55 7.14 29.60 -13.46
N THR A 56 6.11 30.02 -12.74
CA THR A 56 5.47 29.32 -11.62
C THR A 56 5.32 27.82 -11.85
N VAL A 57 5.14 27.42 -13.11
CA VAL A 57 5.06 26.03 -13.57
C VAL A 57 6.32 25.25 -13.16
N CYS A 58 7.55 25.76 -13.37
CA CYS A 58 8.78 25.06 -13.00
C CYS A 58 8.93 24.84 -11.49
N ASN A 59 8.47 25.79 -10.67
CA ASN A 59 8.44 25.64 -9.22
C ASN A 59 7.38 24.61 -8.79
N GLN A 60 6.22 24.61 -9.43
CA GLN A 60 5.14 23.66 -9.15
C GLN A 60 5.53 22.21 -9.49
N TRP A 61 6.28 22.00 -10.60
CA TRP A 61 6.86 20.70 -10.91
C TRP A 61 7.93 20.29 -9.89
N ARG A 62 8.77 21.21 -9.44
CA ARG A 62 9.80 20.94 -8.42
C ARG A 62 9.17 20.56 -7.07
N ASP A 63 8.12 21.27 -6.67
CA ASP A 63 7.37 21.00 -5.44
C ASP A 63 6.61 19.67 -5.54
N ALA A 64 5.95 19.38 -6.67
CA ALA A 64 5.32 18.09 -6.91
C ALA A 64 6.33 16.93 -6.89
N THR A 65 7.50 17.10 -7.50
CA THR A 65 8.58 16.09 -7.48
C THR A 65 9.13 15.90 -6.07
N ARG A 66 9.28 17.00 -5.30
CA ARG A 66 9.72 16.95 -3.90
C ARG A 66 8.69 16.24 -3.02
N GLN A 67 7.42 16.55 -3.19
CA GLN A 67 6.30 15.89 -2.51
C GLN A 67 6.25 14.40 -2.83
N ALA A 68 6.40 14.02 -4.11
CA ALA A 68 6.45 12.63 -4.54
C ALA A 68 7.66 11.89 -3.95
N SER A 69 8.85 12.50 -3.97
CA SER A 69 10.06 11.90 -3.37
C SER A 69 9.96 11.75 -1.85
N TYR A 70 9.31 12.68 -1.15
CA TYR A 70 9.07 12.58 0.29
C TYR A 70 8.02 11.49 0.60
N HIS A 71 6.98 11.38 -0.22
CA HIS A 71 5.98 10.32 -0.09
C HIS A 71 6.57 8.94 -0.38
N GLU A 72 7.43 8.81 -1.39
CA GLU A 72 8.14 7.57 -1.72
C GLU A 72 9.17 7.19 -0.66
N TYR A 73 9.93 8.15 -0.11
CA TYR A 73 10.83 7.91 1.02
C TYR A 73 10.05 7.53 2.29
N ALA A 74 8.96 8.23 2.61
CA ALA A 74 8.10 7.89 3.74
C ALA A 74 7.42 6.53 3.59
N TYR A 75 7.14 6.10 2.34
CA TYR A 75 6.65 4.75 2.03
C TYR A 75 7.74 3.71 2.20
N SER A 76 8.94 3.96 1.67
CA SER A 76 10.11 3.08 1.80
C SER A 76 10.59 2.93 3.26
N SER A 77 10.43 3.96 4.10
CA SER A 77 10.75 3.87 5.53
C SER A 77 9.65 3.19 6.36
N ARG A 78 8.45 2.96 5.80
CA ARG A 78 7.35 2.25 6.47
C ARG A 78 7.42 0.73 6.30
N ASP A 79 8.24 0.24 5.37
CA ASP A 79 8.49 -1.21 5.23
C ASP A 79 9.30 -1.78 6.41
N ASP A 80 9.87 -0.96 7.30
CA ASP A 80 10.67 -1.42 8.45
C ASP A 80 9.85 -2.11 9.55
N TYR A 81 8.52 -1.92 9.59
CA TYR A 81 7.64 -2.53 10.60
C TYR A 81 6.68 -3.59 10.05
N GLU A 82 6.66 -3.83 8.74
CA GLU A 82 5.86 -4.91 8.12
C GLU A 82 6.69 -6.18 7.94
N VAL A 83 6.14 -7.32 8.37
CA VAL A 83 6.73 -8.64 8.21
C VAL A 83 5.77 -9.50 7.41
N LYS A 84 6.18 -9.90 6.21
CA LYS A 84 5.40 -10.79 5.36
C LYS A 84 5.80 -12.23 5.65
N VAL A 85 4.83 -13.09 5.94
CA VAL A 85 5.02 -14.52 6.22
C VAL A 85 4.02 -15.36 5.45
N HIS A 86 4.39 -16.59 5.15
CA HIS A 86 3.52 -17.57 4.50
C HIS A 86 3.37 -18.82 5.38
N GLY A 87 2.13 -19.15 5.70
CA GLY A 87 1.82 -20.31 6.52
C GLY A 87 2.07 -20.12 8.02
N TYR A 88 1.61 -21.12 8.78
CA TYR A 88 1.54 -21.04 10.24
C TYR A 88 2.91 -21.09 10.91
N ASP A 89 3.83 -21.90 10.37
CA ASP A 89 5.13 -22.12 10.99
C ASP A 89 6.01 -20.85 10.87
N GLU A 90 5.96 -20.15 9.73
CA GLU A 90 6.62 -18.85 9.55
C GLU A 90 5.99 -17.77 10.44
N PHE A 91 4.66 -17.76 10.57
CA PHE A 91 3.97 -16.86 11.49
C PHE A 91 4.46 -17.04 12.93
N CYS A 92 4.50 -18.29 13.43
CA CYS A 92 5.00 -18.57 14.77
C CYS A 92 6.45 -18.15 14.95
N LYS A 93 7.31 -18.36 13.94
CA LYS A 93 8.69 -17.90 13.96
C LYS A 93 8.76 -16.38 14.06
N ALA A 94 8.02 -15.66 13.22
CA ALA A 94 8.02 -14.20 13.19
C ALA A 94 7.55 -13.59 14.52
N VAL A 95 6.52 -14.16 15.14
CA VAL A 95 6.06 -13.79 16.48
C VAL A 95 7.15 -14.07 17.53
N SER A 96 7.80 -15.23 17.48
CA SER A 96 8.79 -15.64 18.46
C SER A 96 10.07 -14.79 18.48
N GLU A 97 10.46 -14.25 17.32
CA GLU A 97 11.61 -13.34 17.17
C GLU A 97 11.34 -11.94 17.72
N ARG A 98 10.06 -11.60 17.94
CA ARG A 98 9.60 -10.23 18.25
C ARG A 98 8.88 -10.15 19.59
N LYS A 99 9.22 -11.05 20.50
CA LYS A 99 8.69 -11.06 21.88
C LYS A 99 8.95 -9.72 22.56
N GLY A 100 7.92 -9.20 23.24
CA GLY A 100 7.99 -7.93 23.96
C GLY A 100 7.59 -6.70 23.15
N LYS A 101 7.26 -6.86 21.85
CA LYS A 101 6.62 -5.83 21.04
C LYS A 101 5.13 -6.12 20.91
N ASP A 102 4.32 -5.07 20.73
CA ASP A 102 2.94 -5.23 20.26
C ASP A 102 2.95 -5.77 18.84
N ILE A 103 2.24 -6.87 18.61
CA ILE A 103 2.17 -7.53 17.31
C ILE A 103 0.73 -7.46 16.82
N PHE A 104 0.55 -6.87 15.65
CA PHE A 104 -0.71 -6.87 14.92
C PHE A 104 -0.58 -7.84 13.76
N ALA A 105 -1.38 -8.90 13.75
CA ALA A 105 -1.31 -9.94 12.73
C ALA A 105 -2.55 -9.90 11.84
N TYR A 106 -2.33 -9.70 10.55
CA TYR A 106 -3.35 -9.72 9.52
C TYR A 106 -3.25 -11.01 8.72
N PHE A 107 -4.32 -11.81 8.75
CA PHE A 107 -4.42 -13.08 8.04
C PHE A 107 -5.22 -12.88 6.76
N SER A 108 -4.60 -13.23 5.63
CA SER A 108 -5.17 -13.09 4.29
C SER A 108 -5.02 -14.39 3.50
N GLY A 109 -5.91 -14.63 2.55
CA GLY A 109 -5.74 -15.72 1.59
C GLY A 109 -4.55 -15.50 0.67
N ASP A 110 -3.88 -16.58 0.27
CA ASP A 110 -2.78 -16.52 -0.70
C ASP A 110 -3.10 -15.71 -1.95
N LYS A 111 -2.10 -14.97 -2.39
CA LYS A 111 -2.13 -14.18 -3.62
C LYS A 111 -1.63 -15.00 -4.81
N ASP A 112 -2.27 -14.82 -5.95
CA ASP A 112 -1.80 -15.32 -7.23
C ASP A 112 -0.59 -14.52 -7.76
N ALA A 113 -0.11 -14.88 -8.95
CA ALA A 113 1.02 -14.19 -9.59
C ALA A 113 0.72 -12.72 -9.95
N GLN A 114 -0.57 -12.34 -9.98
CA GLN A 114 -1.08 -11.00 -10.22
C GLN A 114 -1.24 -10.20 -8.91
N GLY A 115 -0.90 -10.81 -7.77
CA GLY A 115 -1.01 -10.19 -6.45
C GLY A 115 -2.43 -10.17 -5.88
N MET A 116 -3.36 -10.90 -6.50
CA MET A 116 -4.77 -10.94 -6.10
C MET A 116 -5.03 -12.15 -5.20
N SER A 117 -5.64 -11.91 -4.05
CA SER A 117 -6.03 -13.00 -3.15
C SER A 117 -7.18 -13.81 -3.76
N TRP A 118 -7.19 -15.12 -3.54
CA TRP A 118 -8.34 -15.97 -3.91
C TRP A 118 -9.63 -15.61 -3.13
N CYS A 119 -9.50 -14.82 -2.05
CA CYS A 119 -10.60 -14.34 -1.22
C CYS A 119 -10.97 -12.90 -1.63
N PRO A 120 -12.22 -12.66 -2.09
CA PRO A 120 -12.65 -11.31 -2.48
C PRO A 120 -12.64 -10.33 -1.30
N ASP A 121 -13.04 -10.77 -0.12
CA ASP A 121 -13.03 -9.95 1.10
C ASP A 121 -11.61 -9.51 1.47
N CYS A 122 -10.61 -10.37 1.25
CA CYS A 122 -9.21 -10.00 1.47
C CYS A 122 -8.75 -8.90 0.51
N VAL A 123 -9.20 -8.93 -0.75
CA VAL A 123 -8.87 -7.89 -1.75
C VAL A 123 -9.49 -6.55 -1.36
N GLU A 124 -10.71 -6.55 -0.80
CA GLU A 124 -11.40 -5.34 -0.37
C GLU A 124 -10.88 -4.78 0.96
N ALA A 125 -10.58 -5.64 1.94
CA ALA A 125 -10.09 -5.22 3.26
C ALA A 125 -8.66 -4.74 3.24
N GLU A 126 -7.77 -5.33 2.43
CA GLU A 126 -6.35 -5.00 2.43
C GLU A 126 -6.06 -3.50 2.27
N PRO A 127 -6.65 -2.75 1.30
CA PRO A 127 -6.42 -1.31 1.20
C PRO A 127 -6.93 -0.52 2.41
N VAL A 128 -8.01 -0.98 3.07
CA VAL A 128 -8.52 -0.34 4.30
C VAL A 128 -7.53 -0.53 5.44
N VAL A 129 -7.10 -1.77 5.67
CA VAL A 129 -6.15 -2.09 6.75
C VAL A 129 -4.82 -1.37 6.54
N ARG A 130 -4.30 -1.39 5.30
CA ARG A 130 -3.07 -0.69 4.95
C ARG A 130 -3.19 0.84 5.06
N GLY A 131 -4.37 1.39 4.77
CA GLY A 131 -4.65 2.82 4.93
C GLY A 131 -4.50 3.29 6.37
N GLU A 132 -4.81 2.43 7.33
CA GLU A 132 -4.76 2.75 8.76
C GLU A 132 -3.42 2.39 9.44
N MET A 133 -2.49 1.71 8.76
CA MET A 133 -1.19 1.32 9.33
C MET A 133 -0.36 2.51 9.86
N SER A 134 -0.63 3.75 9.42
CA SER A 134 0.02 4.95 9.98
C SER A 134 -0.36 5.23 11.44
N HIS A 135 -1.43 4.60 11.95
CA HIS A 135 -1.89 4.74 13.33
C HIS A 135 -1.32 3.65 14.26
N LEU A 136 -0.48 2.75 13.74
CA LEU A 136 0.18 1.73 14.55
C LEU A 136 1.04 2.38 15.65
N PRO A 137 1.05 1.83 16.88
CA PRO A 137 1.89 2.33 17.96
C PRO A 137 3.36 2.27 17.58
N GLU A 138 4.15 3.24 18.04
CA GLU A 138 5.59 3.24 17.80
C GLU A 138 6.26 1.99 18.41
N GLY A 139 7.10 1.32 17.62
CA GLY A 139 7.76 0.08 18.03
C GLY A 139 6.91 -1.18 17.92
N SER A 140 5.64 -1.08 17.54
CA SER A 140 4.80 -2.23 17.20
C SER A 140 5.24 -2.88 15.87
N VAL A 141 4.77 -4.09 15.62
CA VAL A 141 5.05 -4.85 14.40
C VAL A 141 3.75 -5.26 13.74
N PHE A 142 3.66 -5.05 12.43
CA PHE A 142 2.58 -5.56 11.60
C PHE A 142 3.03 -6.82 10.87
N ILE A 143 2.36 -7.95 11.09
CA ILE A 143 2.62 -9.21 10.41
C ILE A 143 1.53 -9.45 9.38
N TYR A 144 1.89 -9.44 8.10
CA TYR A 144 1.03 -9.87 7.01
C TYR A 144 1.23 -11.37 6.77
N CYS A 145 0.26 -12.17 7.18
CA CYS A 145 0.31 -13.63 7.11
C CYS A 145 -0.62 -14.15 6.01
N GLN A 146 -0.02 -14.76 5.00
CA GLN A 146 -0.76 -15.53 4.01
C GLN A 146 -1.09 -16.92 4.59
N VAL A 147 -2.37 -17.27 4.66
CA VAL A 147 -2.82 -18.49 5.35
C VAL A 147 -2.64 -19.76 4.52
N GLY A 148 -2.27 -19.66 3.25
CA GLY A 148 -2.24 -20.75 2.29
C GLY A 148 -3.35 -20.68 1.25
N GLU A 149 -3.37 -21.70 0.39
CA GLU A 149 -4.37 -21.85 -0.65
C GLU A 149 -5.78 -22.09 -0.08
N ARG A 150 -6.80 -21.75 -0.87
CA ARG A 150 -8.21 -21.94 -0.51
C ARG A 150 -8.58 -23.35 -0.01
N PRO A 151 -8.07 -24.46 -0.59
CA PRO A 151 -8.38 -25.80 -0.08
C PRO A 151 -7.85 -26.04 1.33
N TYR A 152 -6.63 -25.57 1.63
CA TYR A 152 -6.05 -25.65 2.98
C TYR A 152 -6.86 -24.83 3.98
N TRP A 153 -7.28 -23.62 3.61
CA TRP A 153 -8.12 -22.79 4.48
C TRP A 153 -9.46 -23.46 4.80
N LYS A 154 -10.09 -24.14 3.83
CA LYS A 154 -11.37 -24.83 4.04
C LYS A 154 -11.29 -25.98 5.04
N ASP A 155 -10.13 -26.63 5.18
CA ASP A 155 -9.96 -27.72 6.14
C ASP A 155 -10.16 -27.21 7.59
N PRO A 156 -11.16 -27.70 8.34
CA PRO A 156 -11.34 -27.34 9.74
C PRO A 156 -10.17 -27.76 10.63
N ASN A 157 -9.33 -28.70 10.18
CA ASN A 157 -8.17 -29.18 10.92
C ASN A 157 -6.89 -28.39 10.68
N ASN A 158 -6.94 -27.31 9.89
CA ASN A 158 -5.76 -26.51 9.64
C ASN A 158 -5.23 -25.84 10.92
N LYS A 159 -3.93 -25.53 10.94
CA LYS A 159 -3.23 -25.02 12.15
C LYS A 159 -3.78 -23.67 12.62
N PHE A 160 -4.21 -22.81 11.70
CA PHE A 160 -4.77 -21.49 12.03
C PHE A 160 -6.11 -21.62 12.78
N LYS A 161 -7.03 -22.45 12.29
CA LYS A 161 -8.33 -22.68 12.93
C LYS A 161 -8.21 -23.41 14.25
N LYS A 162 -7.32 -24.40 14.36
CA LYS A 162 -7.12 -25.15 15.61
C LYS A 162 -6.43 -24.34 16.69
N THR A 163 -5.35 -23.65 16.36
CA THR A 163 -4.52 -23.00 17.38
C THR A 163 -4.91 -21.55 17.64
N LEU A 164 -5.21 -20.79 16.58
CA LEU A 164 -5.56 -19.36 16.70
C LEU A 164 -7.08 -19.13 16.69
N LYS A 165 -7.90 -20.17 16.47
CA LYS A 165 -9.37 -20.10 16.46
C LYS A 165 -9.90 -19.04 15.48
N LEU A 166 -9.22 -18.86 14.35
CA LEU A 166 -9.67 -17.97 13.28
C LEU A 166 -10.93 -18.57 12.63
N SER A 167 -12.00 -17.79 12.55
CA SER A 167 -13.28 -18.21 11.94
C SER A 167 -13.32 -17.95 10.44
N GLY A 168 -12.68 -16.87 9.99
CA GLY A 168 -12.73 -16.38 8.61
C GLY A 168 -11.41 -15.73 8.19
N VAL A 169 -11.32 -15.36 6.91
CA VAL A 169 -10.32 -14.42 6.39
C VAL A 169 -11.07 -13.38 5.56
N PRO A 170 -10.67 -12.10 5.58
CA PRO A 170 -9.56 -11.52 6.34
C PRO A 170 -9.82 -11.53 7.85
N THR A 171 -8.75 -11.57 8.65
CA THR A 171 -8.85 -11.36 10.10
C THR A 171 -7.63 -10.59 10.60
N LEU A 172 -7.87 -9.52 11.34
CA LEU A 172 -6.85 -8.74 12.03
C LEU A 172 -6.93 -9.04 13.53
N ILE A 173 -5.81 -9.38 14.15
CA ILE A 173 -5.73 -9.58 15.60
C ILE A 173 -4.60 -8.75 16.19
N ARG A 174 -4.75 -8.37 17.46
CA ARG A 174 -3.60 -7.98 18.30
C ARG A 174 -3.17 -9.19 19.08
N TYR A 175 -1.98 -9.67 18.79
CA TYR A 175 -1.46 -10.92 19.34
C TYR A 175 -1.25 -10.78 20.85
N GLY A 176 -1.81 -11.73 21.61
CA GLY A 176 -1.76 -11.73 23.08
C GLY A 176 -2.97 -11.08 23.76
N THR A 177 -3.89 -10.46 23.01
CA THR A 177 -5.15 -9.92 23.53
C THR A 177 -6.35 -10.64 22.89
N PRO A 178 -7.57 -10.51 23.46
CA PRO A 178 -8.78 -11.07 22.84
C PRO A 178 -9.31 -10.22 21.66
N GLN A 179 -8.70 -9.06 21.39
CA GLN A 179 -9.15 -8.13 20.36
C GLN A 179 -8.89 -8.71 18.96
N LYS A 180 -9.95 -8.77 18.15
CA LYS A 180 -9.92 -9.25 16.77
C LYS A 180 -11.00 -8.54 15.96
N LEU A 181 -10.68 -8.31 14.69
CA LEU A 181 -11.63 -7.89 13.66
C LEU A 181 -11.69 -8.99 12.61
N VAL A 182 -12.89 -9.45 12.29
CA VAL A 182 -13.12 -10.56 11.36
C VAL A 182 -13.95 -10.07 10.17
N GLU A 183 -13.51 -10.44 8.96
CA GLU A 183 -14.24 -10.24 7.70
C GLU A 183 -14.76 -8.80 7.53
N GLU A 184 -16.05 -8.57 7.70
CA GLU A 184 -16.70 -7.26 7.53
C GLU A 184 -16.14 -6.16 8.45
N GLU A 185 -15.63 -6.55 9.62
CA GLU A 185 -15.02 -5.61 10.55
C GLU A 185 -13.71 -5.04 10.00
N CYS A 186 -12.99 -5.79 9.15
CA CYS A 186 -11.79 -5.32 8.48
C CYS A 186 -12.08 -4.31 7.35
N PHE A 187 -13.33 -4.17 6.91
CA PHE A 187 -13.72 -3.15 5.92
C PHE A 187 -13.95 -1.77 6.54
N LYS A 188 -14.06 -1.70 7.88
CA LYS A 188 -14.39 -0.47 8.60
C LYS A 188 -13.11 0.19 9.10
N ALA A 189 -12.67 1.24 8.40
CA ALA A 189 -11.48 2.00 8.75
C ALA A 189 -11.47 2.45 10.22
N ASP A 190 -12.62 2.89 10.75
CA ASP A 190 -12.73 3.31 12.15
C ASP A 190 -12.41 2.18 13.15
N LEU A 191 -12.87 0.96 12.87
CA LEU A 191 -12.58 -0.20 13.73
C LEU A 191 -11.12 -0.60 13.64
N VAL A 192 -10.55 -0.62 12.42
CA VAL A 192 -9.13 -0.89 12.22
C VAL A 192 -8.27 0.15 12.94
N ARG A 193 -8.65 1.41 12.87
CA ARG A 193 -7.96 2.49 13.56
C ARG A 193 -8.04 2.32 15.07
N MET A 194 -9.23 2.07 15.61
CA MET A 194 -9.41 1.79 17.05
C MET A 194 -8.52 0.62 17.49
N MET A 195 -8.50 -0.47 16.70
CA MET A 195 -7.65 -1.64 16.94
C MET A 195 -6.16 -1.28 17.05
N PHE A 196 -5.68 -0.31 16.27
CA PHE A 196 -4.29 0.14 16.32
C PHE A 196 -4.01 1.16 17.44
N THR A 197 -4.99 1.94 17.86
CA THR A 197 -4.77 3.03 18.83
C THR A 197 -5.14 2.70 20.27
N GLU A 198 -5.92 1.63 20.51
CA GLU A 198 -6.38 1.26 21.85
C GLU A 198 -5.41 0.27 22.54
N ASP A 199 -5.09 0.57 23.81
CA ASP A 199 -4.23 -0.21 24.71
C ASP A 199 -4.94 -1.41 25.35
#